data_AF-A0A7K4FVX1-F1
#
_entry.id   AF-A0A7K4FVX1-F1
#
_cell.length_a   1.000
_cell.length_b   1.000
_cell.length_c   1.000
_cell.angle_alpha   90.00
_cell.angle_beta   90.00
_cell.angle_gamma   90.00
#
_symmetry.space_group_name_H-M   'P 1'
#
loop_
_entity.id
_entity.type
_entity.pdbx_description
1 polymer ?
#
loop_
_entity_poly.entity_id
_entity_poly.type
_entity_poly.pdbx_seq_one_letter_code
_entity_poly.pdbx_strand_id
1 'polypeptide(L)'
;MNLEELIEKKNFKLVKDKDKERIVMDDYCFYVIGNSIILPIPLPTGNESLDDLVGMGVKYSRASRIAQGLGSPLQYRINGDVVEVIKDFSNMDELVEKLSKALEGIESLRYFI
;
A
#
# COMPACT_ATOMS: atom_id res chain seq x y z
N MET A 1 -2.54 -19.78 1.87
CA MET A 1 -2.99 -18.67 1.02
C MET A 1 -1.75 -17.97 0.54
N ASN A 2 -1.53 -17.91 -0.77
CA ASN A 2 -0.41 -17.16 -1.34
C ASN A 2 -0.83 -15.70 -1.61
N LEU A 3 0.12 -14.86 -2.04
CA LEU A 3 -0.17 -13.45 -2.31
C LEU A 3 -1.18 -13.28 -3.46
N GLU A 4 -1.08 -14.05 -4.53
CA GLU A 4 -2.01 -14.00 -5.66
C GLU A 4 -3.46 -14.28 -5.23
N GLU A 5 -3.68 -15.37 -4.50
CA GLU A 5 -4.99 -15.76 -3.95
C GLU A 5 -5.58 -14.68 -3.05
N LEU A 6 -4.75 -14.03 -2.21
CA LEU A 6 -5.19 -12.92 -1.35
C LEU A 6 -5.69 -11.73 -2.19
N ILE A 7 -4.91 -11.34 -3.19
CA ILE A 7 -5.19 -10.15 -4.02
C ILE A 7 -6.41 -10.40 -4.91
N GLU A 8 -6.55 -11.58 -5.50
CA GLU A 8 -7.74 -11.98 -6.27
C GLU A 8 -9.00 -12.00 -5.40
N LYS A 9 -8.92 -12.56 -4.18
CA LYS A 9 -10.06 -12.59 -3.24
C LYS A 9 -10.54 -11.19 -2.87
N LYS A 10 -9.64 -10.20 -2.86
CA LYS A 10 -9.95 -8.79 -2.57
C LYS A 10 -10.35 -7.98 -3.81
N ASN A 11 -10.47 -8.62 -4.97
CA ASN A 11 -10.78 -7.98 -6.26
C ASN A 11 -9.78 -6.87 -6.62
N PHE A 12 -8.52 -7.02 -6.22
CA PHE A 12 -7.42 -6.15 -6.61
C PHE A 12 -6.63 -6.79 -7.75
N LYS A 13 -5.80 -6.00 -8.42
CA LYS A 13 -4.97 -6.50 -9.53
C LYS A 13 -3.51 -6.62 -9.12
N LEU A 14 -2.94 -7.80 -9.30
CA LEU A 14 -1.50 -8.01 -9.19
C LEU A 14 -0.83 -7.81 -10.55
N VAL A 15 0.21 -6.98 -10.62
CA VAL A 15 1.04 -6.77 -11.80
C VAL A 15 2.47 -7.15 -11.44
N LYS A 16 2.99 -8.21 -12.05
CA LYS A 16 4.35 -8.69 -11.82
C LYS A 16 5.33 -8.00 -12.77
N ASP A 17 6.36 -7.36 -12.21
CA ASP A 17 7.42 -6.67 -12.94
C ASP A 17 8.79 -7.19 -12.42
N LYS A 18 9.34 -8.22 -13.05
CA LYS A 18 10.64 -8.85 -12.69
C LYS A 18 10.75 -9.17 -11.18
N ASP A 19 11.30 -8.25 -10.40
CA ASP A 19 11.63 -8.39 -8.97
C ASP A 19 10.63 -7.68 -8.05
N LYS A 20 9.61 -7.02 -8.61
CA LYS A 20 8.57 -6.32 -7.87
C LYS A 20 7.19 -6.81 -8.27
N GLU A 21 6.31 -6.95 -7.29
CA GLU A 21 4.90 -7.22 -7.50
C GLU A 21 4.12 -5.96 -7.12
N ARG A 22 3.47 -5.34 -8.10
CA ARG A 22 2.64 -4.15 -7.88
C ARG A 22 1.21 -4.57 -7.63
N ILE A 23 0.68 -4.21 -6.47
CA ILE A 23 -0.72 -4.39 -6.11
C ILE A 23 -1.45 -3.09 -6.47
N VAL A 24 -2.44 -3.21 -7.36
CA VAL A 24 -3.24 -2.10 -7.86
C VAL A 24 -4.64 -2.19 -7.25
N MET A 25 -4.97 -1.17 -6.47
CA MET A 25 -6.31 -0.87 -5.96
C MET A 25 -6.90 0.28 -6.81
N ASP A 26 -8.21 0.50 -6.72
CA ASP A 26 -8.92 1.52 -7.53
C ASP A 26 -8.24 2.92 -7.48
N ASP A 27 -7.89 3.37 -6.28
CA ASP A 27 -7.39 4.72 -5.98
C ASP A 27 -5.93 4.76 -5.49
N TYR A 28 -5.29 3.59 -5.36
CA TYR A 28 -3.97 3.46 -4.75
C TYR A 28 -3.20 2.26 -5.29
N CYS A 29 -1.87 2.32 -5.28
CA CYS A 29 -1.04 1.16 -5.58
C CYS A 29 0.19 1.12 -4.68
N PHE A 30 0.66 -0.08 -4.41
CA PHE A 30 1.85 -0.31 -3.60
C PHE A 30 2.59 -1.55 -4.09
N TYR A 31 3.78 -1.79 -3.54
CA TYR A 31 4.69 -2.82 -4.03
C TYR A 31 5.03 -3.85 -2.97
N VAL A 32 5.23 -5.09 -3.41
CA VAL A 32 5.90 -6.15 -2.67
C VAL A 32 7.22 -6.44 -3.38
N ILE A 33 8.33 -6.39 -2.64
CA ILE A 33 9.67 -6.70 -3.14
C ILE A 33 10.29 -7.69 -2.15
N GLY A 34 10.44 -8.95 -2.56
CA GLY A 34 10.84 -10.03 -1.66
C GLY A 34 9.86 -10.17 -0.49
N ASN A 35 10.35 -9.98 0.73
CA ASN A 35 9.59 -10.00 1.98
C ASN A 35 9.31 -8.59 2.54
N SER A 36 9.29 -7.56 1.68
CA SER A 36 9.05 -6.18 2.06
C SER A 36 7.84 -5.59 1.34
N ILE A 37 7.08 -4.77 2.04
CA ILE A 37 6.00 -3.95 1.48
C ILE A 37 6.47 -2.49 1.40
N ILE A 38 6.22 -1.84 0.27
CA ILE A 38 6.54 -0.42 0.03
C ILE A 38 5.25 0.32 -0.32
N LEU A 39 4.85 1.24 0.56
CA LEU A 39 3.68 2.11 0.42
C LEU A 39 4.12 3.51 -0.03
N PRO A 40 4.00 3.86 -1.31
CA PRO A 40 4.37 5.18 -1.80
C PRO A 40 3.31 6.22 -1.40
N ILE A 41 3.73 7.37 -0.90
CA ILE A 41 2.88 8.51 -0.58
C ILE A 41 3.41 9.73 -1.34
N PRO A 42 2.65 10.31 -2.28
CA PRO A 42 3.06 11.53 -2.97
C PRO A 42 3.13 12.70 -1.99
N LEU A 43 4.16 13.53 -2.15
CA LEU A 43 4.34 14.79 -1.47
C LEU A 43 3.88 15.94 -2.38
N PRO A 44 3.25 16.99 -1.83
CA PRO A 44 2.92 18.17 -2.60
C PRO A 44 4.21 18.93 -2.99
N THR A 45 4.30 19.32 -4.26
CA THR A 45 5.41 20.10 -4.82
C THR A 45 5.09 21.60 -4.92
N GLY A 46 3.83 21.97 -4.70
CA GLY A 46 3.32 23.34 -4.79
C GLY A 46 2.74 23.71 -6.16
N ASN A 47 2.74 22.78 -7.11
CA ASN A 47 2.20 22.98 -8.47
C ASN A 47 0.89 22.21 -8.73
N GLU A 48 0.38 21.54 -7.71
CA GLU A 48 -0.83 20.70 -7.77
C GLU A 48 -2.11 21.54 -7.83
N SER A 49 -3.11 21.07 -8.59
CA SER A 49 -4.47 21.60 -8.49
C SER A 49 -5.16 21.14 -7.19
N LEU A 50 -6.32 21.71 -6.87
CA LEU A 50 -7.12 21.25 -5.72
C LEU A 50 -7.51 19.77 -5.86
N ASP A 51 -7.87 19.34 -7.07
CA ASP A 51 -8.25 17.94 -7.33
C ASP A 51 -7.06 17.00 -7.13
N ASP A 52 -5.85 17.43 -7.52
CA ASP A 52 -4.62 16.68 -7.27
C ASP A 52 -4.35 16.54 -5.77
N LEU A 53 -4.51 17.63 -5.01
CA LEU A 53 -4.32 17.62 -3.55
C LEU A 53 -5.34 16.70 -2.85
N VAL A 54 -6.60 16.70 -3.31
CA VAL A 54 -7.62 15.75 -2.82
C VAL A 54 -7.21 14.31 -3.14
N GLY A 55 -6.77 14.04 -4.36
CA GLY A 55 -6.27 12.74 -4.76
C GLY A 55 -5.06 12.27 -3.93
N MET A 56 -4.12 13.18 -3.63
CA MET A 56 -2.99 12.91 -2.72
C MET A 56 -3.48 12.57 -1.31
N GLY A 57 -4.48 13.29 -0.79
CA GLY A 57 -5.10 13.02 0.51
C GLY A 57 -5.73 11.62 0.60
N VAL A 58 -6.40 11.18 -0.47
CA VAL A 58 -6.94 9.81 -0.58
C VAL A 58 -5.80 8.78 -0.52
N LYS A 59 -4.73 8.97 -1.30
CA LYS A 59 -3.56 8.07 -1.32
C LYS A 59 -2.87 8.01 0.06
N TYR A 60 -2.70 9.15 0.72
CA TYR A 60 -2.18 9.21 2.09
C TYR A 60 -3.05 8.41 3.07
N SER A 61 -4.37 8.59 3.02
CA SER A 61 -5.32 7.86 3.87
C SER A 61 -5.21 6.34 3.68
N ARG A 62 -5.12 5.88 2.43
CA ARG A 62 -4.91 4.46 2.09
C ARG A 62 -3.59 3.94 2.66
N ALA A 63 -2.48 4.61 2.37
CA ALA A 63 -1.17 4.21 2.84
C ALA A 63 -1.09 4.16 4.37
N SER A 64 -1.65 5.16 5.05
CA SER A 64 -1.68 5.25 6.51
C SER A 64 -2.46 4.08 7.14
N ARG A 65 -3.61 3.72 6.58
CA ARG A 65 -4.41 2.57 7.07
C ARG A 65 -3.69 1.25 6.87
N ILE A 66 -3.10 1.03 5.69
CA ILE A 66 -2.31 -0.17 5.43
C ILE A 66 -1.16 -0.23 6.44
N ALA A 67 -0.38 0.84 6.57
CA ALA A 67 0.74 0.93 7.50
C ALA A 67 0.34 0.63 8.96
N GLN A 68 -0.80 1.13 9.41
CA GLN A 68 -1.34 0.81 10.74
C GLN A 68 -1.67 -0.67 10.89
N GLY A 69 -2.29 -1.29 9.88
CA GLY A 69 -2.58 -2.72 9.87
C GLY A 69 -1.34 -3.61 9.82
N LEU A 70 -0.26 -3.17 9.16
CA LEU A 70 1.01 -3.89 9.09
C LEU A 70 1.81 -3.82 10.40
N GLY A 71 1.65 -2.73 11.17
CA GLY A 71 2.25 -2.55 12.48
C GLY A 71 3.74 -2.14 12.45
N SER A 72 4.28 -1.83 13.63
CA SER A 72 5.66 -1.35 13.81
C SER A 72 6.71 -2.49 13.83
N PRO A 73 8.00 -2.20 13.62
CA PRO A 73 8.55 -0.93 13.14
C PRO A 73 8.28 -0.72 11.65
N LEU A 74 8.22 0.55 11.24
CA LEU A 74 8.15 1.00 9.84
C LEU A 74 9.42 1.81 9.55
N GLN A 75 9.93 1.69 8.32
CA GLN A 75 11.01 2.52 7.81
C GLN A 75 10.45 3.54 6.82
N TYR A 76 11.18 4.64 6.63
CA TYR A 76 10.77 5.73 5.75
C TYR A 76 11.94 6.15 4.87
N ARG A 77 11.66 6.38 3.59
CA ARG A 77 12.63 6.89 2.62
C ARG A 77 11.97 7.97 1.77
N ILE A 78 12.71 9.03 1.48
CA ILE A 78 12.29 10.04 0.50
C ILE A 78 12.94 9.70 -0.83
N ASN A 79 12.13 9.63 -1.88
CA ASN A 79 12.54 9.39 -3.25
C ASN A 79 11.88 10.43 -4.15
N GLY A 80 12.57 11.56 -4.38
CA GLY A 80 12.02 12.71 -5.09
C GLY A 80 10.83 13.33 -4.35
N ASP A 81 9.68 13.36 -5.02
CA ASP A 81 8.38 13.85 -4.53
C ASP A 81 7.53 12.74 -3.87
N VAL A 82 8.14 11.61 -3.49
CA VAL A 82 7.44 10.48 -2.85
C VAL A 82 8.11 10.10 -1.54
N VAL A 83 7.30 9.88 -0.50
CA VAL A 83 7.71 9.15 0.72
C VAL A 83 7.34 7.69 0.55
N GLU A 84 8.35 6.82 0.65
CA GLU A 84 8.18 5.38 0.71
C GLU A 84 8.10 4.96 2.17
N VAL A 85 6.94 4.45 2.60
CA VAL A 85 6.80 3.75 3.89
C VAL A 85 7.08 2.27 3.66
N ILE A 86 8.07 1.73 4.36
CA ILE A 86 8.60 0.40 4.11
C ILE A 86 8.38 -0.47 5.34
N LYS A 87 7.86 -1.68 5.13
CA LYS A 87 7.73 -2.70 6.17
C LYS A 87 8.40 -3.99 5.71
N ASP A 88 9.42 -4.41 6.44
CA ASP A 88 10.07 -5.70 6.25
C ASP A 88 9.42 -6.76 7.14
N PHE A 89 9.32 -7.97 6.62
CA PHE A 89 8.83 -9.16 7.30
C PHE A 89 9.92 -10.22 7.35
N SER A 90 9.83 -11.17 8.26
CA SER A 90 10.84 -12.22 8.38
C SER A 90 10.79 -13.19 7.18
N ASN A 91 9.60 -13.37 6.60
CA ASN A 91 9.33 -14.24 5.47
C ASN A 91 8.02 -13.84 4.76
N MET A 92 7.74 -14.48 3.62
CA MET A 92 6.56 -14.20 2.82
C MET A 92 5.24 -14.63 3.50
N ASP A 93 5.26 -15.70 4.31
CA ASP A 93 4.05 -16.15 5.02
C ASP A 93 3.57 -15.11 6.03
N GLU A 94 4.51 -14.53 6.80
CA GLU A 94 4.24 -13.44 7.74
C GLU A 94 3.70 -12.19 7.00
N LEU A 95 4.31 -11.85 5.86
CA LEU A 95 3.87 -10.74 5.01
C LEU A 95 2.42 -10.94 4.58
N VAL A 96 2.09 -12.10 4.00
CA VAL A 96 0.74 -12.39 3.50
C VAL A 96 -0.29 -12.38 4.64
N GLU A 97 0.04 -12.94 5.81
CA GLU A 97 -0.84 -12.93 6.97
C GLU A 97 -1.15 -11.50 7.43
N LYS A 98 -0.11 -10.67 7.60
CA LYS A 98 -0.24 -9.29 8.08
C LYS A 98 -0.94 -8.41 7.05
N LEU A 99 -0.61 -8.58 5.78
CA LEU A 99 -1.26 -7.87 4.68
C LEU A 99 -2.74 -8.23 4.59
N SER A 100 -3.11 -9.51 4.72
CA SER A 100 -4.51 -9.94 4.73
C SER A 100 -5.31 -9.21 5.79
N LYS A 101 -4.80 -9.16 7.03
CA LYS A 101 -5.42 -8.44 8.16
C LYS A 101 -5.52 -6.95 7.90
N ALA A 102 -4.45 -6.33 7.36
CA ALA A 102 -4.44 -4.91 7.04
C ALA A 102 -5.50 -4.55 5.98
N LEU A 103 -5.67 -5.39 4.96
CA LEU A 103 -6.65 -5.17 3.88
C LEU A 103 -8.11 -5.41 4.33
N GLU A 104 -8.36 -6.31 5.28
CA GLU A 104 -9.69 -6.45 5.90
C GLU A 104 -10.12 -5.17 6.63
N GLY A 105 -9.20 -4.49 7.31
CA GLY A 105 -9.47 -3.22 7.98
C GLY A 105 -9.86 -2.08 7.02
N ILE A 106 -9.61 -2.22 5.72
CA ILE A 106 -9.90 -1.19 4.70
C ILE A 106 -11.30 -1.35 4.12
N GLU A 107 -11.80 -2.59 3.98
CA GLU A 107 -13.13 -2.87 3.41
C GLU A 107 -14.28 -2.36 4.28
N SER A 108 -14.11 -2.36 5.61
CA SER A 108 -15.11 -1.83 6.55
C SER A 108 -15.42 -0.33 6.34
N LEU A 109 -14.54 0.39 5.65
CA LEU A 109 -14.61 1.83 5.46
C LEU A 109 -15.06 2.28 4.06
N ARG A 110 -15.28 1.36 3.11
CA ARG A 110 -15.98 1.65 1.84
C ARG A 110 -17.41 2.17 2.07
N TYR A 111 -17.95 2.01 3.27
CA TYR A 111 -19.28 2.45 3.68
C TYR A 111 -19.33 3.82 4.38
N PHE A 112 -18.18 4.49 4.55
CA PHE A 112 -18.09 5.76 5.31
C PHE A 112 -17.54 6.95 4.49
N ILE A 113 -17.24 6.75 3.20
CA ILE A 113 -16.96 7.80 2.21
C ILE A 113 -18.06 7.72 1.16
#